data_AF-A0A412BP47-F1
#
_entry.id   AF-A0A412BP47-F1
#
_cell.length_a   1.000
_cell.length_b   1.000
_cell.length_c   1.000
_cell.angle_alpha   90.00
_cell.angle_beta   90.00
_cell.angle_gamma   90.00
#
_symmetry.space_group_name_H-M   'P 1'
#
loop_
_entity.id
_entity.type
_entity.pdbx_description
1 polymer ?
#
loop_
_entity_poly.entity_id
_entity_poly.type
_entity_poly.pdbx_seq_one_letter_code
_entity_poly.pdbx_strand_id
1 'polypeptide(L)'
;MTKLQQQLAEQFLHILEEEKLDWKKEWSGLSGRPYNPVSKTVYHGSNYFSLLLTSMAKGYQDPRWCTFAQIKEQGWTLKAGKGQSAKIEFWYPYDREQKKAISWQEFREAGGQINDRYQLFSRVYSVYNGDMIVGIPKLEVTQNEIQPVELVDTISGSMGVSISYHKSDQAFYRPVEDRIYLPYRQQFHSEYAYASTALHELSHATGSEHRLNRKQGGEFGTEPYAYEELVAEISSCFLSSELPMGQTEEHLQNHKAYVQSWIQGIKEQPDALFRAVKDAEQAAVYLEYHGGLITLEEYQTYGIEVEPAAQTRDPVPKFGTEETKKVAIESTMDYEDLDFHVNRYNEKGYGREAYYRIVSLNEEGIVTPVDRTVYRNLEQVRTAISQKTEWKEVLYEDLIQEAMKNQVEQVSFPNLKQSDGWRLAKEGEHYTVYLDGERFLTGTSKKVQELNRRAGEGKHPMLQRAFTALREQQGMSLEEAAEKMYVSVPEVKAVEKGVLQLQPESLQLFCNACGVSVDALREGKVIKQASADQLKEGINKMTRQIDQLENNQTYLQEIVERYGLEASPELEEAKRKIAAYEKSIGRTESMINQASTEQILA
;
A
#
# COMPACT_ATOMS: atom_id res chain seq x y z
N MET A 1 13.78 -20.19 -9.26
CA MET A 1 12.58 -20.93 -9.72
C MET A 1 12.85 -22.36 -10.18
N THR A 2 11.94 -23.31 -9.90
CA THR A 2 11.88 -24.64 -10.52
C THR A 2 10.97 -24.65 -11.75
N LYS A 3 11.04 -25.69 -12.59
CA LYS A 3 10.15 -25.83 -13.75
C LYS A 3 8.66 -25.87 -13.36
N LEU A 4 8.34 -26.48 -12.21
CA LEU A 4 6.96 -26.55 -11.73
C LEU A 4 6.45 -25.17 -11.27
N GLN A 5 7.30 -24.42 -10.55
CA GLN A 5 7.01 -23.05 -10.15
C GLN A 5 6.78 -22.16 -11.38
N GLN A 6 7.60 -22.28 -12.42
CA GLN A 6 7.39 -21.53 -13.66
C GLN A 6 6.03 -21.86 -14.31
N GLN A 7 5.69 -23.14 -14.41
CA GLN A 7 4.39 -23.57 -14.96
C GLN A 7 3.21 -23.07 -14.12
N LEU A 8 3.36 -23.01 -12.80
CA LEU A 8 2.32 -22.48 -11.92
C LEU A 8 2.17 -20.97 -12.08
N ALA A 9 3.25 -20.23 -12.22
CA ALA A 9 3.20 -18.79 -12.50
C ALA A 9 2.53 -18.50 -13.85
N GLU A 10 2.85 -19.27 -14.89
CA GLU A 10 2.20 -19.19 -16.20
C GLU A 10 0.71 -19.51 -16.13
N GLN A 11 0.31 -20.54 -15.37
CA GLN A 11 -1.10 -20.87 -15.12
C GLN A 11 -1.83 -19.76 -14.39
N PHE A 12 -1.21 -19.20 -13.35
CA PHE A 12 -1.78 -18.10 -12.59
C PHE A 12 -1.95 -16.85 -13.48
N LEU A 13 -0.93 -16.48 -14.26
CA LEU A 13 -1.01 -15.40 -15.23
C LEU A 13 -2.16 -15.60 -16.23
N HIS A 14 -2.29 -16.82 -16.78
CA HIS A 14 -3.37 -17.12 -17.71
C HIS A 14 -4.76 -16.91 -17.08
N ILE A 15 -4.95 -17.34 -15.83
CA ILE A 15 -6.20 -17.10 -15.08
C ILE A 15 -6.47 -15.58 -14.91
N LEU A 16 -5.43 -14.78 -14.71
CA LEU A 16 -5.58 -13.34 -14.53
C LEU A 16 -5.87 -12.58 -15.85
N GLU A 17 -5.31 -13.07 -16.96
CA GLU A 17 -5.43 -12.46 -18.29
C GLU A 17 -6.77 -12.74 -18.99
N GLU A 18 -7.48 -13.82 -18.65
CA GLU A 18 -8.75 -14.16 -19.29
C GLU A 18 -9.84 -13.13 -18.95
N GLU A 19 -10.16 -12.19 -19.86
CA GLU A 19 -11.12 -11.08 -19.64
C GLU A 19 -12.50 -11.52 -19.12
N LYS A 20 -12.93 -12.74 -19.47
CA LYS A 20 -14.16 -13.37 -19.00
C LYS A 20 -13.88 -14.85 -18.73
N LEU A 21 -13.44 -15.15 -17.52
CA LEU A 21 -13.68 -16.49 -17.01
C LEU A 21 -15.18 -16.59 -16.75
N ASP A 22 -15.83 -17.48 -17.48
CA ASP A 22 -17.24 -17.85 -17.31
C ASP A 22 -17.35 -18.73 -16.04
N TRP A 23 -16.90 -18.21 -14.91
CA TRP A 23 -16.95 -18.87 -13.62
C TRP A 23 -18.41 -18.95 -13.19
N LYS A 24 -18.97 -20.14 -13.28
CA LYS A 24 -20.27 -20.46 -12.67
C LYS A 24 -20.00 -21.06 -11.31
N LYS A 25 -20.37 -20.33 -10.25
CA LYS A 25 -20.34 -20.83 -8.88
C LYS A 25 -21.25 -22.07 -8.75
N GLU A 26 -20.64 -23.23 -8.59
CA GLU A 26 -21.29 -24.46 -8.12
C GLU A 26 -20.69 -24.99 -6.80
N TRP A 27 -19.81 -24.22 -6.15
CA TRP A 27 -19.04 -24.66 -4.98
C TRP A 27 -19.37 -23.91 -3.67
N SER A 28 -19.32 -24.66 -2.56
CA SER A 28 -19.13 -24.14 -1.20
C SER A 28 -17.63 -23.92 -0.92
N GLY A 29 -17.29 -23.08 0.06
CA GLY A 29 -15.89 -22.87 0.47
C GLY A 29 -15.21 -24.22 0.77
N LEU A 30 -13.96 -24.38 0.33
CA LEU A 30 -13.13 -25.53 0.71
C LEU A 30 -13.06 -25.57 2.24
N SER A 31 -13.44 -26.67 2.87
CA SER A 31 -13.32 -26.77 4.33
C SER A 31 -11.86 -27.04 4.72
N GLY A 32 -11.06 -25.99 4.84
CA GLY A 32 -9.74 -26.05 5.46
C GLY A 32 -8.54 -26.24 4.52
N ARG A 33 -7.34 -25.96 5.05
CA ARG A 33 -6.07 -26.03 4.32
C ARG A 33 -5.86 -27.40 3.68
N PRO A 34 -5.35 -27.46 2.44
CA PRO A 34 -5.01 -28.73 1.81
C PRO A 34 -4.04 -29.55 2.67
N TYR A 35 -4.35 -30.83 2.88
CA TYR A 35 -3.51 -31.72 3.66
C TYR A 35 -3.50 -33.16 3.12
N ASN A 36 -2.48 -33.92 3.50
CA ASN A 36 -2.40 -35.34 3.19
C ASN A 36 -3.10 -36.16 4.28
N PRO A 37 -4.18 -36.90 3.99
CA PRO A 37 -4.95 -37.61 5.01
C PRO A 37 -4.22 -38.83 5.60
N VAL A 38 -3.18 -39.33 4.92
CA VAL A 38 -2.39 -40.49 5.34
C VAL A 38 -1.24 -40.04 6.24
N SER A 39 -0.43 -39.08 5.79
CA SER A 39 0.70 -38.58 6.60
C SER A 39 0.33 -37.48 7.60
N LYS A 40 -0.92 -36.96 7.52
CA LYS A 40 -1.42 -35.80 8.29
C LYS A 40 -0.67 -34.50 8.04
N THR A 41 0.16 -34.45 6.99
CA THR A 41 0.96 -33.28 6.63
C THR A 41 0.09 -32.23 5.94
N VAL A 42 0.07 -31.01 6.47
CA VAL A 42 -0.54 -29.85 5.82
C VAL A 42 0.40 -29.35 4.72
N TYR A 43 -0.16 -28.96 3.57
CA TYR A 43 0.64 -28.38 2.49
C TYR A 43 0.87 -26.88 2.74
N HIS A 44 2.05 -26.40 2.37
CA HIS A 44 2.50 -25.01 2.59
C HIS A 44 2.99 -24.36 1.30
N GLY A 45 3.06 -23.04 1.30
CA GLY A 45 3.65 -22.17 0.29
C GLY A 45 3.14 -22.45 -1.11
N SER A 46 4.07 -22.68 -2.05
CA SER A 46 3.75 -22.96 -3.45
C SER A 46 2.88 -24.20 -3.65
N ASN A 47 2.96 -25.20 -2.76
CA ASN A 47 2.08 -26.37 -2.82
C ASN A 47 0.67 -26.02 -2.37
N TYR A 48 0.52 -25.28 -1.27
CA TYR A 48 -0.80 -24.80 -0.84
C TYR A 48 -1.46 -23.99 -1.94
N PHE A 49 -0.76 -22.97 -2.46
CA PHE A 49 -1.24 -22.12 -3.54
C PHE A 49 -1.64 -22.93 -4.78
N SER A 50 -0.81 -23.87 -5.22
CA SER A 50 -1.12 -24.73 -6.38
C SER A 50 -2.35 -25.60 -6.18
N LEU A 51 -2.49 -26.21 -5.00
CA LEU A 51 -3.62 -27.09 -4.70
C LEU A 51 -4.91 -26.30 -4.55
N LEU A 52 -4.85 -25.10 -3.96
CA LEU A 52 -6.00 -24.19 -3.86
C LEU A 52 -6.50 -23.78 -5.25
N LEU A 53 -5.60 -23.28 -6.10
CA LEU A 53 -5.92 -22.92 -7.49
C LEU A 53 -6.49 -24.12 -8.26
N THR A 54 -5.92 -25.31 -8.06
CA THR A 54 -6.41 -26.52 -8.72
C THR A 54 -7.81 -26.90 -8.24
N SER A 55 -8.06 -26.84 -6.92
CA SER A 55 -9.39 -27.09 -6.36
C SER A 55 -10.42 -26.13 -6.93
N MET A 56 -10.09 -24.83 -6.99
CA MET A 56 -10.98 -23.81 -7.58
C MET A 56 -11.26 -24.11 -9.05
N ALA A 57 -10.21 -24.33 -9.86
CA ALA A 57 -10.36 -24.58 -11.30
C ALA A 57 -11.09 -25.90 -11.63
N LYS A 58 -11.09 -26.88 -10.72
CA LYS A 58 -11.74 -28.18 -10.89
C LYS A 58 -13.05 -28.33 -10.12
N GLY A 59 -13.41 -27.35 -9.31
CA GLY A 59 -14.57 -27.41 -8.43
C GLY A 59 -14.47 -28.50 -7.36
N TYR A 60 -13.26 -28.82 -6.90
CA TYR A 60 -13.10 -29.73 -5.77
C TYR A 60 -13.49 -29.05 -4.45
N GLN A 61 -13.99 -29.84 -3.52
CA GLN A 61 -14.52 -29.46 -2.21
C GLN A 61 -13.79 -30.18 -1.08
N ASP A 62 -13.19 -31.35 -1.35
CA ASP A 62 -12.41 -32.08 -0.35
C ASP A 62 -11.00 -31.44 -0.20
N PRO A 63 -10.56 -31.07 1.01
CA PRO A 63 -9.22 -30.51 1.23
C PRO A 63 -8.11 -31.57 1.18
N ARG A 64 -8.45 -32.87 1.09
CA ARG A 64 -7.48 -33.94 1.19
C ARG A 64 -6.80 -34.22 -0.15
N TRP A 65 -5.48 -34.33 -0.14
CA TRP A 65 -4.67 -34.66 -1.31
C TRP A 65 -3.65 -35.75 -1.01
N CYS A 66 -3.69 -36.85 -1.75
CA CYS A 66 -2.75 -37.96 -1.57
C CYS A 66 -2.20 -38.50 -2.89
N THR A 67 -1.07 -39.19 -2.79
CA THR A 67 -0.41 -39.81 -3.94
C THR A 67 -1.14 -41.09 -4.36
N PHE A 68 -0.96 -41.50 -5.62
CA PHE A 68 -1.52 -42.76 -6.11
C PHE A 68 -1.03 -43.99 -5.32
N ALA A 69 0.21 -43.96 -4.83
CA ALA A 69 0.76 -45.03 -3.99
C ALA A 69 -0.02 -45.14 -2.67
N GLN A 70 -0.28 -44.00 -2.02
CA GLN A 70 -1.07 -43.93 -0.79
C GLN A 70 -2.52 -44.39 -1.01
N ILE A 71 -3.16 -43.98 -2.11
CA ILE A 71 -4.50 -44.45 -2.48
C ILE A 71 -4.55 -45.98 -2.53
N LYS A 72 -3.57 -46.61 -3.20
CA LYS A 72 -3.48 -48.07 -3.31
C LYS A 72 -3.21 -48.75 -1.97
N GLU A 73 -2.26 -48.22 -1.20
CA GLU A 73 -1.87 -48.78 0.09
C GLU A 73 -3.03 -48.78 1.10
N GLN A 74 -3.88 -47.75 1.07
CA GLN A 74 -5.07 -47.65 1.89
C GLN A 74 -6.26 -48.48 1.35
N GLY A 75 -6.10 -49.17 0.22
CA GLY A 75 -7.18 -49.94 -0.42
C GLY A 75 -8.26 -49.08 -1.08
N TRP A 76 -7.99 -47.80 -1.32
CA TRP A 76 -8.88 -46.87 -2.03
C TRP A 76 -8.71 -46.98 -3.55
N THR A 77 -9.64 -46.41 -4.30
CA THR A 77 -9.63 -46.41 -5.77
C THR A 77 -9.77 -45.00 -6.33
N LEU A 78 -9.00 -44.69 -7.37
CA LEU A 78 -9.12 -43.41 -8.07
C LEU A 78 -10.20 -43.50 -9.16
N LYS A 79 -11.10 -42.52 -9.23
CA LYS A 79 -12.06 -42.38 -10.34
C LYS A 79 -11.32 -42.24 -11.68
N ALA A 80 -11.88 -42.79 -12.75
CA ALA A 80 -11.27 -42.69 -14.08
C ALA A 80 -11.32 -41.23 -14.59
N GLY A 81 -10.17 -40.70 -14.99
CA GLY A 81 -10.09 -39.38 -15.62
C GLY A 81 -8.65 -38.97 -15.92
N LYS A 82 -8.39 -38.59 -17.18
CA LYS A 82 -7.09 -38.05 -17.59
C LYS A 82 -6.93 -36.64 -17.03
N GLY A 83 -5.73 -36.30 -16.53
CA GLY A 83 -5.40 -34.93 -16.08
C GLY A 83 -5.97 -34.53 -14.71
N GLN A 84 -6.34 -35.50 -13.88
CA GLN A 84 -6.95 -35.27 -12.56
C GLN A 84 -5.92 -35.14 -11.42
N SER A 85 -4.61 -35.28 -11.71
CA SER A 85 -3.56 -35.10 -10.71
C SER A 85 -3.09 -33.65 -10.67
N ALA A 86 -2.94 -33.09 -9.48
CA ALA A 86 -2.12 -31.91 -9.25
C ALA A 86 -0.64 -32.31 -9.07
N LYS A 87 0.25 -31.38 -9.36
CA LYS A 87 1.71 -31.56 -9.15
C LYS A 87 2.13 -30.74 -7.95
N ILE A 88 2.85 -31.37 -7.03
CA ILE A 88 3.45 -30.70 -5.88
C ILE A 88 4.95 -30.91 -5.89
N GLU A 89 5.69 -30.00 -5.26
CA GLU A 89 7.13 -30.06 -5.15
C GLU A 89 7.55 -30.24 -3.69
N PHE A 90 8.30 -31.31 -3.42
CA PHE A 90 8.83 -31.61 -2.11
C PHE A 90 10.33 -31.34 -2.07
N TRP A 91 10.74 -30.39 -1.23
CA TRP A 91 12.13 -30.02 -1.00
C TRP A 91 12.73 -30.83 0.14
N TYR A 92 13.96 -31.29 -0.05
CA TYR A 92 14.71 -32.04 0.95
C TYR A 92 16.20 -31.70 0.91
N PRO A 93 16.85 -31.64 2.08
CA PRO A 93 18.30 -31.53 2.15
C PRO A 93 18.99 -32.83 1.74
N TYR A 94 20.13 -32.69 1.09
CA TYR A 94 20.95 -33.78 0.58
C TYR A 94 22.40 -33.60 1.01
N ASP A 95 22.96 -34.61 1.68
CA ASP A 95 24.37 -34.68 2.03
C ASP A 95 25.14 -35.29 0.85
N ARG A 96 25.93 -34.46 0.15
CA ARG A 96 26.72 -34.86 -1.02
C ARG A 96 27.91 -35.75 -0.68
N GLU A 97 28.45 -35.65 0.53
CA GLU A 97 29.54 -36.53 0.98
C GLU A 97 29.00 -37.94 1.24
N GLN A 98 27.87 -38.03 1.93
CA GLN A 98 27.22 -39.32 2.23
C GLN A 98 26.33 -39.84 1.09
N LYS A 99 26.10 -39.02 0.06
CA LYS A 99 25.25 -39.32 -1.11
C LYS A 99 23.84 -39.77 -0.74
N LYS A 100 23.26 -39.15 0.28
CA LYS A 100 21.92 -39.49 0.78
C LYS A 100 21.08 -38.25 1.06
N ALA A 101 19.77 -38.41 0.88
CA ALA A 101 18.81 -37.46 1.44
C ALA A 101 18.87 -37.53 2.96
N ILE A 102 18.82 -36.38 3.62
CA ILE A 102 18.77 -36.26 5.07
C ILE A 102 17.48 -35.54 5.47
N SER A 103 17.07 -35.71 6.73
CA SER A 103 15.94 -34.97 7.28
C SER A 103 16.28 -33.50 7.50
N TRP A 104 15.25 -32.66 7.56
CA TRP A 104 15.41 -31.25 7.95
C TRP A 104 15.99 -31.09 9.36
N GLN A 105 15.74 -32.05 10.25
CA GLN A 105 16.34 -32.08 11.58
C GLN A 105 17.85 -32.31 11.51
N GLU A 106 18.30 -33.37 10.83
CA GLU A 106 19.73 -33.65 10.64
C GLU A 106 20.45 -32.47 9.95
N PHE A 107 19.78 -31.81 9.00
CA PHE A 107 20.32 -30.63 8.35
C PHE A 107 20.48 -29.45 9.32
N ARG A 108 19.51 -29.19 10.19
CA ARG A 108 19.60 -28.16 11.23
C ARG A 108 20.69 -28.47 12.25
N GLU A 109 20.80 -29.72 12.70
CA GLU A 109 21.84 -30.18 13.61
C GLU A 109 23.25 -30.03 13.01
N ALA A 110 23.36 -30.10 11.68
CA ALA A 110 24.60 -29.84 10.93
C ALA A 110 24.87 -28.34 10.66
N GLY A 111 24.08 -27.43 11.25
CA GLY A 111 24.23 -25.99 11.12
C GLY A 111 23.26 -25.31 10.15
N GLY A 112 22.41 -26.07 9.44
CA GLY A 112 21.28 -25.55 8.66
C GLY A 112 21.66 -24.68 7.45
N GLN A 113 22.93 -24.66 7.06
CA GLN A 113 23.44 -23.81 5.97
C GLN A 113 23.70 -24.62 4.70
N ILE A 114 23.23 -24.10 3.57
CA ILE A 114 23.55 -24.63 2.25
C ILE A 114 25.03 -24.37 1.97
N ASN A 115 25.77 -25.41 1.60
CA ASN A 115 27.19 -25.34 1.28
C ASN A 115 27.59 -26.47 0.30
N ASP A 116 28.90 -26.68 0.11
CA ASP A 116 29.41 -27.72 -0.82
C ASP A 116 28.98 -29.14 -0.46
N ARG A 117 28.79 -29.41 0.84
CA ARG A 117 28.33 -30.70 1.37
C ARG A 117 26.82 -30.79 1.39
N TYR A 118 26.11 -29.80 1.94
CA TYR A 118 24.66 -29.85 2.09
C TYR A 118 23.96 -28.96 1.06
N GLN A 119 23.16 -29.58 0.19
CA GLN A 119 22.39 -28.88 -0.84
C GLN A 119 20.90 -29.22 -0.75
N LEU A 120 20.05 -28.35 -1.28
CA LEU A 120 18.61 -28.61 -1.39
C LEU A 120 18.29 -29.19 -2.76
N PHE A 121 17.55 -30.29 -2.76
CA PHE A 121 16.97 -30.87 -3.96
C PHE A 121 15.45 -30.89 -3.84
N SER A 122 14.77 -30.90 -4.98
CA SER A 122 13.34 -31.05 -5.04
C SER A 122 12.94 -32.33 -5.78
N ARG A 123 11.77 -32.85 -5.44
CA ARG A 123 11.09 -33.93 -6.15
C ARG A 123 9.66 -33.54 -6.42
N VAL A 124 9.21 -33.76 -7.65
CA VAL A 124 7.84 -33.51 -8.05
C VAL A 124 7.01 -34.76 -7.85
N TYR A 125 5.88 -34.63 -7.14
CA TYR A 125 4.92 -35.71 -6.91
C TYR A 125 3.58 -35.38 -7.58
N SER A 126 2.88 -36.42 -8.01
CA SER A 126 1.46 -36.32 -8.42
C SER A 126 0.58 -36.66 -7.24
N VAL A 127 -0.32 -35.75 -6.90
CA VAL A 127 -1.36 -35.94 -5.88
C VAL A 127 -2.75 -35.79 -6.48
N TYR A 128 -3.73 -36.41 -5.83
CA TYR A 128 -5.12 -36.45 -6.27
C TYR A 128 -6.01 -36.00 -5.12
N ASN A 129 -7.03 -35.22 -5.46
CA ASN A 129 -7.99 -34.69 -4.52
C ASN A 129 -8.93 -35.79 -3.99
N GLY A 130 -9.40 -35.67 -2.74
CA GLY A 130 -10.35 -36.56 -2.10
C GLY A 130 -11.63 -36.80 -2.89
N ASP A 131 -12.14 -35.81 -3.61
CA ASP A 131 -13.32 -35.94 -4.46
C ASP A 131 -13.13 -36.95 -5.60
N MET A 132 -11.88 -37.21 -5.98
CA MET A 132 -11.52 -38.17 -7.02
C MET A 132 -11.27 -39.57 -6.47
N ILE A 133 -11.37 -39.76 -5.16
CA ILE A 133 -11.00 -41.01 -4.49
C ILE A 133 -12.24 -41.70 -3.92
N VAL A 134 -12.47 -42.93 -4.34
CA VAL A 134 -13.50 -43.82 -3.83
C VAL A 134 -12.94 -44.63 -2.68
N GLY A 135 -13.67 -44.69 -1.57
CA GLY A 135 -13.29 -45.44 -0.36
C GLY A 135 -12.50 -44.64 0.67
N ILE A 136 -12.15 -43.38 0.38
CA ILE A 136 -11.60 -42.46 1.37
C ILE A 136 -12.64 -42.26 2.50
N PRO A 137 -12.23 -42.27 3.80
CA PRO A 137 -13.15 -42.03 4.90
C PRO A 137 -13.93 -40.74 4.72
N LYS A 138 -15.18 -40.68 5.19
CA LYS A 138 -15.98 -39.45 5.13
C LYS A 138 -15.25 -38.34 5.89
N LEU A 139 -15.17 -37.15 5.30
CA LEU A 139 -14.63 -35.99 5.99
C LEU A 139 -15.57 -35.62 7.13
N GLU A 140 -15.04 -35.58 8.35
CA GLU A 140 -15.74 -35.02 9.50
C GLU A 140 -15.64 -33.49 9.37
N VAL A 141 -16.68 -32.88 8.82
CA VAL A 141 -16.77 -31.43 8.74
C VAL A 141 -17.24 -30.93 10.11
N THR A 142 -16.32 -30.41 10.90
CA THR A 142 -16.68 -29.51 12.01
C THR A 142 -17.10 -28.19 11.39
N GLN A 143 -18.39 -27.88 11.43
CA GLN A 143 -18.85 -26.54 11.08
C GLN A 143 -18.37 -25.61 12.19
N ASN A 144 -17.29 -24.88 11.93
CA ASN A 144 -16.94 -23.73 12.75
C ASN A 144 -18.05 -22.69 12.53
N GLU A 145 -18.87 -22.44 13.55
CA GLU A 145 -19.95 -21.44 13.54
C GLU A 145 -19.42 -19.99 13.63
N ILE A 146 -18.12 -19.78 13.38
CA ILE A 146 -17.45 -18.50 13.57
C ILE A 146 -18.06 -17.48 12.61
N GLN A 147 -18.69 -16.46 13.17
CA GLN A 147 -19.22 -15.37 12.38
C GLN A 147 -18.05 -14.55 11.82
N PRO A 148 -18.01 -14.27 10.51
CA PRO A 148 -16.88 -13.58 9.87
C PRO A 148 -16.61 -12.20 10.45
N VAL A 149 -17.68 -11.49 10.82
CA VAL A 149 -17.61 -10.18 11.47
C VAL A 149 -16.95 -10.31 12.85
N GLU A 150 -17.33 -11.33 13.63
CA GLU A 150 -16.72 -11.60 14.94
C GLU A 150 -15.27 -12.02 14.80
N LEU A 151 -14.90 -12.75 13.74
CA LEU A 151 -13.51 -13.09 13.45
C LEU A 151 -12.69 -11.82 13.20
N VAL A 152 -13.18 -10.90 12.36
CA VAL A 152 -12.51 -9.61 12.10
C VAL A 152 -12.32 -8.83 13.39
N ASP A 153 -13.37 -8.72 14.22
CA ASP A 153 -13.30 -8.00 15.50
C ASP A 153 -12.32 -8.68 16.47
N THR A 154 -12.28 -10.02 16.49
CA THR A 154 -11.34 -10.82 17.30
C THR A 154 -9.89 -10.59 16.87
N ILE A 155 -9.62 -10.69 15.56
CA ILE A 155 -8.29 -10.48 14.99
C ILE A 155 -7.82 -9.06 15.26
N SER A 156 -8.63 -8.05 14.93
CA SER A 156 -8.34 -6.64 15.15
C SER A 156 -8.02 -6.34 16.62
N GLY A 157 -8.85 -6.82 17.54
CA GLY A 157 -8.64 -6.63 18.98
C GLY A 157 -7.41 -7.38 19.52
N SER A 158 -7.14 -8.58 19.01
CA SER A 158 -6.00 -9.41 19.41
C SER A 158 -4.67 -8.84 18.89
N MET A 159 -4.65 -8.29 17.68
CA MET A 159 -3.48 -7.62 17.10
C MET A 159 -3.23 -6.22 17.67
N GLY A 160 -4.24 -5.60 18.30
CA GLY A 160 -4.18 -4.21 18.73
C GLY A 160 -4.37 -3.19 17.59
N VAL A 161 -4.83 -3.62 16.42
CA VAL A 161 -5.04 -2.77 15.25
C VAL A 161 -6.48 -2.28 15.25
N SER A 162 -6.69 -0.99 15.51
CA SER A 162 -8.05 -0.42 15.56
C SER A 162 -8.67 -0.30 14.16
N ILE A 163 -9.94 -0.68 14.02
CA ILE A 163 -10.75 -0.40 12.81
C ILE A 163 -11.58 0.87 13.07
N SER A 164 -11.49 1.84 12.16
CA SER A 164 -12.24 3.10 12.20
C SER A 164 -13.13 3.22 10.97
N TYR A 165 -14.37 3.67 11.17
CA TYR A 165 -15.35 3.79 10.10
C TYR A 165 -15.48 5.23 9.62
N HIS A 166 -15.60 5.41 8.31
CA HIS A 166 -15.80 6.73 7.72
C HIS A 166 -16.77 6.70 6.54
N LYS A 167 -17.30 7.87 6.21
CA LYS A 167 -18.16 8.06 5.04
C LYS A 167 -17.31 8.24 3.77
N SER A 168 -16.73 7.17 3.24
CA SER A 168 -16.20 7.15 1.88
C SER A 168 -16.39 5.77 1.24
N ASP A 169 -15.96 5.65 -0.02
CA ASP A 169 -15.93 4.44 -0.83
C ASP A 169 -14.56 3.73 -0.81
N GLN A 170 -13.67 4.10 0.12
CA GLN A 170 -12.31 3.58 0.21
C GLN A 170 -12.10 2.79 1.51
N ALA A 171 -11.39 1.67 1.41
CA ALA A 171 -10.83 0.92 2.53
C ALA A 171 -9.29 0.98 2.44
N PHE A 172 -8.61 1.15 3.57
CA PHE A 172 -7.15 1.15 3.62
C PHE A 172 -6.61 0.95 5.05
N TYR A 173 -5.47 0.28 5.16
CA TYR A 173 -4.59 0.32 6.32
C TYR A 173 -3.66 1.54 6.25
N ARG A 174 -3.50 2.26 7.37
CA ARG A 174 -2.57 3.39 7.50
C ARG A 174 -1.39 3.01 8.41
N PRO A 175 -0.20 2.72 7.85
CA PRO A 175 0.96 2.24 8.63
C PRO A 175 1.40 3.17 9.77
N VAL A 176 1.40 4.48 9.54
CA VAL A 176 1.86 5.48 10.52
C VAL A 176 0.99 5.52 11.78
N GLU A 177 -0.29 5.17 11.65
CA GLU A 177 -1.24 5.20 12.78
C GLU A 177 -1.53 3.81 13.33
N ASP A 178 -0.98 2.78 12.69
CA ASP A 178 -1.35 1.39 12.91
C ASP A 178 -2.86 1.17 13.01
N ARG A 179 -3.58 1.67 12.00
CA ARG A 179 -5.05 1.77 12.02
C ARG A 179 -5.64 1.45 10.66
N ILE A 180 -6.76 0.72 10.68
CA ILE A 180 -7.55 0.41 9.49
C ILE A 180 -8.72 1.38 9.37
N TYR A 181 -8.98 1.82 8.16
CA TYR A 181 -10.10 2.68 7.78
C TYR A 181 -11.00 1.92 6.82
N LEU A 182 -12.27 1.76 7.19
CA LEU A 182 -13.29 1.11 6.36
C LEU A 182 -14.48 2.04 6.10
N PRO A 183 -15.19 1.87 4.98
CA PRO A 183 -16.54 2.39 4.81
C PRO A 183 -17.46 1.91 5.94
N TYR A 184 -18.56 2.62 6.20
CA TYR A 184 -19.53 2.14 7.18
C TYR A 184 -20.05 0.76 6.81
N ARG A 185 -20.28 -0.12 7.80
CA ARG A 185 -20.73 -1.50 7.58
C ARG A 185 -21.98 -1.58 6.68
N GLN A 186 -22.89 -0.61 6.78
CA GLN A 186 -24.12 -0.54 5.98
C GLN A 186 -23.88 -0.23 4.49
N GLN A 187 -22.67 0.22 4.11
CA GLN A 187 -22.29 0.47 2.72
C GLN A 187 -21.85 -0.81 1.99
N PHE A 188 -21.56 -1.89 2.70
CA PHE A 188 -21.20 -3.18 2.11
C PHE A 188 -22.45 -3.97 1.70
N HIS A 189 -22.39 -4.60 0.53
CA HIS A 189 -23.49 -5.40 -0.01
C HIS A 189 -23.68 -6.76 0.68
N SER A 190 -22.69 -7.22 1.45
CA SER A 190 -22.77 -8.44 2.26
C SER A 190 -21.74 -8.44 3.38
N GLU A 191 -21.95 -9.29 4.40
CA GLU A 191 -20.97 -9.54 5.47
C GLU A 191 -19.67 -10.12 4.93
N TYR A 192 -19.73 -10.94 3.86
CA TYR A 192 -18.54 -11.40 3.17
C TYR A 192 -17.74 -10.24 2.59
N ALA A 193 -18.41 -9.32 1.88
CA ALA A 193 -17.72 -8.17 1.26
C ALA A 193 -17.01 -7.34 2.34
N TYR A 194 -17.69 -7.10 3.46
CA TYR A 194 -17.09 -6.45 4.63
C TYR A 194 -15.89 -7.24 5.18
N ALA A 195 -16.07 -8.53 5.47
CA ALA A 195 -15.05 -9.34 6.12
C ALA A 195 -13.82 -9.56 5.23
N SER A 196 -14.02 -9.83 3.94
CA SER A 196 -12.92 -9.96 2.97
C SER A 196 -12.11 -8.67 2.87
N THR A 197 -12.76 -7.51 2.73
CA THR A 197 -12.07 -6.22 2.72
C THR A 197 -11.34 -5.96 4.04
N ALA A 198 -11.96 -6.23 5.19
CA ALA A 198 -11.29 -6.05 6.47
C ALA A 198 -10.07 -6.98 6.65
N LEU A 199 -10.16 -8.24 6.20
CA LEU A 199 -9.05 -9.20 6.24
C LEU A 199 -7.92 -8.82 5.28
N HIS A 200 -8.24 -8.20 4.14
CA HIS A 200 -7.25 -7.58 3.25
C HIS A 200 -6.45 -6.50 3.98
N GLU A 201 -7.15 -5.54 4.60
CA GLU A 201 -6.49 -4.46 5.35
C GLU A 201 -5.74 -4.96 6.59
N LEU A 202 -6.25 -5.98 7.28
CA LEU A 202 -5.54 -6.65 8.37
C LEU A 202 -4.29 -7.38 7.87
N SER A 203 -4.32 -7.93 6.65
CA SER A 203 -3.16 -8.55 6.01
C SER A 203 -2.07 -7.51 5.75
N HIS A 204 -2.44 -6.31 5.29
CA HIS A 204 -1.51 -5.18 5.28
C HIS A 204 -1.01 -4.85 6.68
N ALA A 205 -1.87 -4.77 7.69
CA ALA A 205 -1.41 -4.48 9.04
C ALA A 205 -0.31 -5.44 9.51
N THR A 206 -0.40 -6.75 9.22
CA THR A 206 0.64 -7.71 9.62
C THR A 206 2.06 -7.36 9.15
N GLY A 207 2.23 -6.58 8.09
CA GLY A 207 3.54 -6.24 7.55
C GLY A 207 4.31 -5.16 8.31
N SER A 208 3.72 -4.50 9.31
CA SER A 208 4.39 -3.47 10.10
C SER A 208 5.66 -3.97 10.81
N GLU A 209 6.58 -3.05 11.11
CA GLU A 209 7.89 -3.34 11.73
C GLU A 209 7.81 -4.19 13.01
N HIS A 210 6.83 -3.94 13.87
CA HIS A 210 6.65 -4.66 15.14
C HIS A 210 5.85 -5.97 15.01
N ARG A 211 5.52 -6.40 13.79
CA ARG A 211 4.82 -7.66 13.47
C ARG A 211 5.67 -8.52 12.55
N LEU A 212 5.28 -8.73 11.30
CA LEU A 212 6.04 -9.55 10.34
C LEU A 212 7.15 -8.76 9.63
N ASN A 213 7.27 -7.45 9.88
CA ASN A 213 8.34 -6.58 9.39
C ASN A 213 8.62 -6.76 7.88
N ARG A 214 7.54 -6.77 7.09
CA ARG A 214 7.66 -6.76 5.62
C ARG A 214 8.05 -5.36 5.17
N LYS A 215 8.74 -5.27 4.04
CA LYS A 215 9.08 -3.97 3.44
C LYS A 215 7.85 -3.35 2.81
N GLN A 216 7.05 -2.67 3.63
CA GLN A 216 5.89 -1.91 3.20
C GLN A 216 6.33 -0.50 2.76
N GLY A 217 5.93 -0.07 1.58
CA GLY A 217 6.25 1.26 1.06
C GLY A 217 6.08 1.37 -0.45
N GLY A 218 6.34 2.57 -0.97
CA GLY A 218 6.14 2.91 -2.38
C GLY A 218 4.80 3.62 -2.62
N GLU A 219 4.73 4.42 -3.68
CA GLU A 219 3.48 5.03 -4.14
C GLU A 219 2.62 3.99 -4.85
N PHE A 220 1.31 4.24 -4.94
CA PHE A 220 0.39 3.44 -5.75
C PHE A 220 0.97 3.22 -7.16
N GLY A 221 0.97 1.97 -7.63
CA GLY A 221 1.52 1.59 -8.93
C GLY A 221 3.04 1.37 -8.99
N THR A 222 3.76 1.52 -7.87
CA THR A 222 5.18 1.12 -7.78
C THR A 222 5.34 -0.38 -7.55
N GLU A 223 6.48 -0.95 -7.94
CA GLU A 223 6.79 -2.38 -7.74
C GLU A 223 6.66 -2.82 -6.26
N PRO A 224 7.18 -2.09 -5.25
CA PRO A 224 7.02 -2.48 -3.85
C PRO A 224 5.58 -2.43 -3.34
N TYR A 225 4.79 -1.44 -3.79
CA TYR A 225 3.37 -1.34 -3.47
C TYR A 225 2.59 -2.52 -4.07
N ALA A 226 2.81 -2.81 -5.36
CA ALA A 226 2.19 -3.93 -6.06
C ALA A 226 2.53 -5.28 -5.41
N TYR A 227 3.75 -5.44 -4.91
CA TYR A 227 4.15 -6.64 -4.17
C TYR A 227 3.37 -6.83 -2.87
N GLU A 228 3.20 -5.77 -2.08
CA GLU A 228 2.47 -5.85 -0.80
C GLU A 228 0.96 -6.04 -1.00
N GLU A 229 0.38 -5.47 -2.04
CA GLU A 229 -1.02 -5.76 -2.42
C GLU A 229 -1.21 -7.22 -2.85
N LEU A 230 -0.26 -7.79 -3.61
CA LEU A 230 -0.27 -9.22 -3.95
C LEU A 230 -0.20 -10.10 -2.69
N VAL A 231 0.59 -9.69 -1.69
CA VAL A 231 0.66 -10.38 -0.39
C VAL A 231 -0.68 -10.31 0.35
N ALA A 232 -1.28 -9.12 0.46
CA ALA A 232 -2.54 -8.92 1.15
C ALA A 232 -3.71 -9.68 0.49
N GLU A 233 -3.73 -9.72 -0.84
CA GLU A 233 -4.76 -10.39 -1.62
C GLU A 233 -4.66 -11.92 -1.57
N ILE A 234 -3.45 -12.48 -1.68
CA ILE A 234 -3.27 -13.93 -1.50
C ILE A 234 -3.59 -14.33 -0.06
N SER A 235 -3.23 -13.50 0.93
CA SER A 235 -3.53 -13.74 2.34
C SER A 235 -5.04 -13.71 2.61
N SER A 236 -5.75 -12.71 2.08
CA SER A 236 -7.21 -12.62 2.18
C SER A 236 -7.90 -13.81 1.51
N CYS A 237 -7.37 -14.29 0.38
CA CYS A 237 -7.84 -15.51 -0.29
C CYS A 237 -7.64 -16.77 0.56
N PHE A 238 -6.45 -16.94 1.17
CA PHE A 238 -6.17 -18.05 2.08
C PHE A 238 -7.13 -18.06 3.26
N LEU A 239 -7.31 -16.92 3.93
CA LEU A 239 -8.23 -16.79 5.06
C LEU A 239 -9.69 -16.99 4.66
N SER A 240 -10.08 -16.48 3.49
CA SER A 240 -11.44 -16.66 2.96
C SER A 240 -11.73 -18.10 2.57
N SER A 241 -10.71 -18.93 2.33
CA SER A 241 -10.88 -20.37 2.15
C SER A 241 -11.21 -21.08 3.47
N GLU A 242 -10.81 -20.54 4.61
CA GLU A 242 -11.04 -21.11 5.94
C GLU A 242 -12.37 -20.63 6.57
N LEU A 243 -12.97 -19.56 6.03
CA LEU A 243 -14.23 -19.02 6.53
C LEU A 243 -15.43 -19.85 6.07
N PRO A 244 -16.45 -20.08 6.94
CA PRO A 244 -17.66 -20.83 6.63
C PRO A 244 -18.65 -20.03 5.75
N MET A 245 -18.16 -19.32 4.74
CA MET A 245 -18.96 -18.50 3.83
C MET A 245 -18.68 -18.82 2.37
N GLY A 246 -19.74 -18.92 1.57
CA GLY A 246 -19.59 -19.12 0.14
C GLY A 246 -19.16 -17.84 -0.58
N GLN A 247 -17.91 -17.75 -1.01
CA GLN A 247 -17.40 -16.70 -1.92
C GLN A 247 -18.33 -16.56 -3.14
N THR A 248 -18.80 -15.36 -3.50
CA THR A 248 -19.62 -15.16 -4.71
C THR A 248 -18.72 -14.89 -5.94
N GLU A 249 -19.29 -15.04 -7.13
CA GLU A 249 -18.61 -14.69 -8.37
C GLU A 249 -18.20 -13.21 -8.40
N GLU A 250 -19.04 -12.34 -7.86
CA GLU A 250 -18.78 -10.91 -7.73
C GLU A 250 -17.56 -10.62 -6.84
N HIS A 251 -17.37 -11.41 -5.78
CA HIS A 251 -16.20 -11.28 -4.91
C HIS A 251 -14.91 -11.62 -5.67
N LEU A 252 -14.90 -12.71 -6.45
CA LEU A 252 -13.74 -13.14 -7.22
C LEU A 252 -13.38 -12.14 -8.35
N GLN A 253 -14.37 -11.52 -8.98
CA GLN A 253 -14.14 -10.47 -9.98
C GLN A 253 -13.53 -9.19 -9.37
N ASN A 254 -13.97 -8.82 -8.16
CA ASN A 254 -13.38 -7.69 -7.45
C ASN A 254 -11.91 -7.95 -7.09
N HIS A 255 -11.61 -9.14 -6.58
CA HIS A 255 -10.25 -9.62 -6.31
C HIS A 255 -9.35 -9.53 -7.57
N LYS A 256 -9.88 -9.97 -8.72
CA LYS A 256 -9.18 -9.90 -10.01
C LYS A 256 -8.84 -8.49 -10.48
N ALA A 257 -9.69 -7.49 -10.23
CA ALA A 257 -9.44 -6.11 -10.63
C ALA A 257 -8.19 -5.52 -9.96
N TYR A 258 -7.94 -5.88 -8.69
CA TYR A 258 -6.72 -5.49 -7.98
C TYR A 258 -5.48 -6.20 -8.55
N VAL A 259 -5.64 -7.47 -8.92
CA VAL A 259 -4.56 -8.34 -9.42
C VAL A 259 -4.11 -8.01 -10.85
N GLN A 260 -4.95 -7.35 -11.67
CA GLN A 260 -4.61 -6.99 -13.05
C GLN A 260 -3.36 -6.11 -13.16
N SER A 261 -3.12 -5.23 -12.18
CA SER A 261 -1.92 -4.39 -12.12
C SER A 261 -0.62 -5.18 -11.90
N TRP A 262 -0.73 -6.46 -11.50
CA TRP A 262 0.41 -7.32 -11.15
C TRP A 262 0.80 -8.29 -12.27
N ILE A 263 -0.02 -8.44 -13.31
CA ILE A 263 0.25 -9.32 -14.45
C ILE A 263 1.63 -9.01 -15.05
N GLN A 264 1.96 -7.73 -15.22
CA GLN A 264 3.25 -7.33 -15.78
C GLN A 264 4.42 -7.67 -14.84
N GLY A 265 4.29 -7.40 -13.54
CA GLY A 265 5.33 -7.71 -12.55
C GLY A 265 5.59 -9.22 -12.41
N ILE A 266 4.54 -10.04 -12.46
CA ILE A 266 4.66 -11.51 -12.40
C ILE A 266 5.26 -12.05 -13.71
N LYS A 267 4.94 -11.47 -14.88
CA LYS A 267 5.57 -11.83 -16.16
C LYS A 267 7.06 -11.54 -16.18
N GLU A 268 7.46 -10.38 -15.68
CA GLU A 268 8.86 -9.94 -15.67
C GLU A 268 9.68 -10.67 -14.62
N GLN A 269 9.09 -10.94 -13.44
CA GLN A 269 9.74 -11.62 -12.33
C GLN A 269 8.84 -12.72 -11.72
N PRO A 270 8.72 -13.90 -12.34
CA PRO A 270 7.88 -14.99 -11.83
C PRO A 270 8.28 -15.49 -10.42
N ASP A 271 9.55 -15.36 -10.03
CA ASP A 271 10.02 -15.67 -8.67
C ASP A 271 9.43 -14.73 -7.61
N ALA A 272 8.95 -13.53 -7.98
CA ALA A 272 8.28 -12.61 -7.06
C ALA A 272 6.95 -13.17 -6.56
N LEU A 273 6.20 -13.89 -7.41
CA LEU A 273 4.96 -14.56 -7.02
C LEU A 273 5.19 -15.54 -5.85
N PHE A 274 6.26 -16.34 -5.91
CA PHE A 274 6.55 -17.33 -4.88
C PHE A 274 7.03 -16.73 -3.56
N ARG A 275 7.72 -15.59 -3.63
CA ARG A 275 8.01 -14.79 -2.44
C ARG A 275 6.73 -14.22 -1.84
N ALA A 276 5.86 -13.63 -2.65
CA ALA A 276 4.58 -13.09 -2.20
C ALA A 276 3.67 -14.17 -1.59
N VAL A 277 3.59 -15.37 -2.20
CA VAL A 277 2.84 -16.52 -1.66
C VAL A 277 3.36 -16.92 -0.28
N LYS A 278 4.69 -16.92 -0.08
CA LYS A 278 5.28 -17.23 1.22
C LYS A 278 4.90 -16.18 2.26
N ASP A 279 5.05 -14.91 1.92
CA ASP A 279 4.74 -13.79 2.82
C ASP A 279 3.23 -13.71 3.13
N ALA A 280 2.39 -14.05 2.15
CA ALA A 280 0.94 -14.16 2.29
C ALA A 280 0.53 -15.32 3.20
N GLU A 281 1.18 -16.48 3.10
CA GLU A 281 0.93 -17.58 4.04
C GLU A 281 1.33 -17.16 5.47
N GLN A 282 2.45 -16.47 5.64
CA GLN A 282 2.86 -15.97 6.96
C GLN A 282 1.86 -14.95 7.52
N ALA A 283 1.35 -14.04 6.69
CA ALA A 283 0.29 -13.10 7.06
C ALA A 283 -1.00 -13.85 7.46
N ALA A 284 -1.45 -14.81 6.65
CA ALA A 284 -2.65 -15.59 6.93
C ALA A 284 -2.51 -16.40 8.24
N VAL A 285 -1.40 -17.11 8.44
CA VAL A 285 -1.11 -17.86 9.67
C VAL A 285 -1.08 -16.93 10.90
N TYR A 286 -0.51 -15.72 10.77
CA TYR A 286 -0.52 -14.72 11.84
C TYR A 286 -1.95 -14.29 12.19
N LEU A 287 -2.79 -14.04 11.17
CA LEU A 287 -4.18 -13.66 11.37
C LEU A 287 -5.02 -14.80 11.94
N GLU A 288 -4.81 -16.05 11.51
CA GLU A 288 -5.44 -17.25 12.09
C GLU A 288 -5.12 -17.39 13.57
N TYR A 289 -3.85 -17.19 13.97
CA TYR A 289 -3.43 -17.22 15.37
C TYR A 289 -4.14 -16.13 16.18
N HIS A 290 -4.12 -14.89 15.69
CA HIS A 290 -4.79 -13.78 16.38
C HIS A 290 -6.31 -13.90 16.40
N GLY A 291 -6.91 -14.61 15.43
CA GLY A 291 -8.32 -14.96 15.39
C GLY A 291 -8.70 -16.17 16.23
N GLY A 292 -7.71 -16.84 16.86
CA GLY A 292 -7.95 -18.04 17.67
C GLY A 292 -8.32 -19.29 16.87
N LEU A 293 -8.04 -19.30 15.56
CA LEU A 293 -8.31 -20.43 14.68
C LEU A 293 -7.25 -21.54 14.81
N ILE A 294 -6.03 -21.15 15.16
CA ILE A 294 -4.91 -22.07 15.43
C ILE A 294 -4.27 -21.74 16.78
N THR A 295 -3.67 -22.74 17.39
CA THR A 295 -2.93 -22.59 18.64
C THR A 295 -1.58 -21.91 18.43
N LEU A 296 -0.97 -21.39 19.50
CA LEU A 296 0.41 -20.87 19.45
C LEU A 296 1.41 -21.96 19.02
N GLU A 297 1.18 -23.20 19.44
CA GLU A 297 2.03 -24.34 19.11
C GLU A 297 1.99 -24.63 17.60
N GLU A 298 0.78 -24.67 17.02
CA GLU A 298 0.59 -24.79 15.56
C GLU A 298 1.22 -23.61 14.83
N TYR A 299 0.96 -22.38 15.26
CA TYR A 299 1.55 -21.16 14.71
C TYR A 299 3.09 -21.22 14.67
N GLN A 300 3.73 -21.66 15.75
CA GLN A 300 5.19 -21.80 15.82
C GLN A 300 5.77 -22.85 14.85
N THR A 301 4.98 -23.86 14.45
CA THR A 301 5.44 -24.88 13.49
C THR A 301 5.66 -24.34 12.08
N TYR A 302 5.07 -23.19 11.74
CA TYR A 302 5.26 -22.51 10.46
C TYR A 302 6.61 -21.81 10.31
N GLY A 303 7.50 -21.94 11.30
CA GLY A 303 8.87 -21.41 11.21
C GLY A 303 8.92 -19.89 11.18
N ILE A 304 7.89 -19.21 11.67
CA ILE A 304 7.97 -17.81 12.04
C ILE A 304 8.67 -17.79 13.40
N GLU A 305 9.97 -17.52 13.39
CA GLU A 305 10.63 -17.00 14.58
C GLU A 305 9.97 -15.66 14.89
N VAL A 306 8.88 -15.69 15.65
CA VAL A 306 8.58 -14.55 16.51
C VAL A 306 9.70 -14.61 17.52
N GLU A 307 10.66 -13.69 17.44
CA GLU A 307 11.49 -13.41 18.59
C GLU A 307 10.52 -13.22 19.77
N PRO A 308 10.55 -14.09 20.80
CA PRO A 308 9.82 -13.77 22.00
C PRO A 308 10.37 -12.42 22.44
N ALA A 309 9.49 -11.43 22.60
CA ALA A 309 9.84 -10.21 23.30
C ALA A 309 10.30 -10.60 24.71
N ALA A 310 11.60 -10.88 24.86
CA ALA A 310 12.18 -11.36 26.09
C ALA A 310 13.66 -10.98 26.13
N GLN A 311 13.93 -10.07 27.07
CA GLN A 311 15.20 -9.87 27.76
C GLN A 311 16.23 -8.94 27.11
N THR A 312 15.96 -7.63 27.20
CA THR A 312 17.03 -6.67 27.49
C THR A 312 17.24 -6.55 29.00
N ARG A 313 18.05 -7.46 29.54
CA ARG A 313 18.83 -7.33 30.79
C ARG A 313 20.15 -8.03 30.47
N ASP A 314 21.32 -7.42 30.54
CA ASP A 314 21.91 -6.54 31.55
C ASP A 314 23.11 -5.76 30.93
N PRO A 315 23.98 -5.08 31.71
CA PRO A 315 23.78 -3.83 32.44
C PRO A 315 24.87 -2.80 32.02
N VAL A 316 25.01 -1.71 32.80
CA VAL A 316 26.16 -0.78 32.97
C VAL A 316 25.82 0.66 32.53
N PRO A 317 26.19 1.73 33.27
CA PRO A 317 26.65 1.86 34.66
C PRO A 317 25.77 2.81 35.52
N LYS A 318 25.88 2.68 36.85
CA LYS A 318 25.45 3.76 37.76
C LYS A 318 26.31 5.01 37.54
N PHE A 319 25.67 6.09 37.08
CA PHE A 319 26.01 7.47 37.43
C PHE A 319 24.72 8.03 38.06
N GLY A 320 24.57 8.06 39.38
CA GLY A 320 24.84 9.25 40.17
C GLY A 320 23.96 10.41 39.66
N THR A 321 22.71 10.53 40.09
CA THR A 321 22.33 11.11 41.39
C THR A 321 21.08 10.46 41.97
N GLU A 322 20.91 10.48 43.29
CA GLU A 322 19.67 10.06 43.97
C GLU A 322 18.49 10.96 43.54
N GLU A 323 17.85 10.61 42.42
CA GLU A 323 16.55 11.15 42.06
C GLU A 323 15.49 10.13 42.43
N THR A 324 14.68 10.48 43.44
CA THR A 324 13.49 9.72 43.80
C THR A 324 12.57 9.62 42.59
N LYS A 325 12.22 8.40 42.16
CA LYS A 325 11.30 8.16 41.04
C LYS A 325 9.91 8.67 41.41
N LYS A 326 9.40 9.66 40.68
CA LYS A 326 8.02 10.14 40.84
C LYS A 326 7.05 9.05 40.36
N VAL A 327 6.08 8.71 41.19
CA VAL A 327 5.03 7.75 40.86
C VAL A 327 3.68 8.34 41.21
N ALA A 328 2.64 8.04 40.44
CA ALA A 328 1.27 8.44 40.73
C ALA A 328 0.35 7.23 40.81
N ILE A 329 -0.80 7.41 41.45
CA ILE A 329 -1.86 6.39 41.49
C ILE A 329 -2.89 6.75 40.42
N GLU A 330 -3.03 5.89 39.43
CA GLU A 330 -4.07 5.96 38.40
C GLU A 330 -5.31 5.18 38.89
N SER A 331 -6.52 5.79 38.81
CA SER A 331 -7.79 5.15 39.18
C SER A 331 -8.81 5.14 38.04
N THR A 332 -9.66 4.12 38.02
CA THR A 332 -10.84 4.07 37.13
C THR A 332 -11.86 5.19 37.34
N MET A 333 -11.80 5.91 38.47
CA MET A 333 -12.70 7.03 38.73
C MET A 333 -12.25 8.33 38.07
N ASP A 334 -11.05 8.38 37.50
CA ASP A 334 -10.50 9.56 36.82
C ASP A 334 -11.03 9.72 35.37
N TYR A 335 -11.86 8.76 34.92
CA TYR A 335 -12.60 8.82 33.66
C TYR A 335 -14.06 9.22 33.92
N GLU A 336 -14.35 10.52 33.95
CA GLU A 336 -15.72 10.98 33.65
C GLU A 336 -15.89 11.01 32.13
N ASP A 337 -16.06 9.83 31.52
CA ASP A 337 -16.41 9.71 30.10
C ASP A 337 -17.73 8.94 29.94
N LEU A 338 -18.61 9.47 29.09
CA LEU A 338 -19.99 8.98 28.88
C LEU A 338 -20.07 7.75 27.95
N ASP A 339 -18.93 7.31 27.39
CA ASP A 339 -18.82 6.18 26.45
C ASP A 339 -17.94 5.04 27.00
N PHE A 340 -18.34 4.45 28.14
CA PHE A 340 -17.62 3.29 28.69
C PHE A 340 -17.99 1.98 27.94
N HIS A 341 -17.02 1.40 27.23
CA HIS A 341 -17.03 -0.01 26.83
C HIS A 341 -16.20 -0.88 27.78
N VAL A 342 -16.68 -2.11 28.02
CA VAL A 342 -16.13 -3.08 28.97
C VAL A 342 -14.72 -3.50 28.56
N ASN A 343 -13.73 -3.29 29.45
CA ASN A 343 -12.37 -3.82 29.28
C ASN A 343 -12.29 -5.30 29.73
N ARG A 344 -11.42 -6.08 29.08
CA ARG A 344 -11.20 -7.55 29.12
C ARG A 344 -10.97 -8.20 30.49
N TYR A 345 -11.03 -7.44 31.59
CA TYR A 345 -10.74 -7.91 32.94
C TYR A 345 -11.94 -7.86 33.90
N ASN A 346 -13.13 -7.56 33.40
CA ASN A 346 -14.36 -7.56 34.20
C ASN A 346 -15.34 -8.68 33.78
N GLU A 347 -14.83 -9.89 33.54
CA GLU A 347 -15.67 -11.04 33.12
C GLU A 347 -16.64 -11.54 34.20
N LYS A 348 -16.53 -11.07 35.46
CA LYS A 348 -17.42 -11.48 36.57
C LYS A 348 -17.63 -10.37 37.60
N GLY A 349 -18.40 -9.33 37.28
CA GLY A 349 -18.77 -8.33 38.29
C GLY A 349 -19.85 -7.36 37.83
N TYR A 350 -21.03 -7.41 38.46
CA TYR A 350 -21.98 -6.31 38.44
C TYR A 350 -21.43 -5.15 39.28
N GLY A 351 -20.91 -4.09 38.65
CA GLY A 351 -20.62 -2.81 39.31
C GLY A 351 -19.20 -2.25 39.10
N ARG A 352 -19.06 -0.93 39.29
CA ARG A 352 -17.82 -0.15 39.26
C ARG A 352 -16.88 -0.60 40.40
N GLU A 353 -16.15 -1.69 40.24
CA GLU A 353 -15.05 -2.00 41.16
C GLU A 353 -13.85 -1.11 40.82
N ALA A 354 -13.53 -0.18 41.74
CA ALA A 354 -12.41 0.72 41.57
C ALA A 354 -11.10 -0.08 41.59
N TYR A 355 -10.33 -0.01 40.50
CA TYR A 355 -8.97 -0.52 40.47
C TYR A 355 -7.96 0.63 40.46
N TYR A 356 -6.80 0.38 41.07
CA TYR A 356 -5.72 1.35 41.19
C TYR A 356 -4.44 0.76 40.61
N ARG A 357 -3.65 1.58 39.93
CA ARG A 357 -2.34 1.22 39.37
C ARG A 357 -1.30 2.28 39.75
N ILE A 358 -0.04 1.89 39.74
CA ILE A 358 1.07 2.80 39.97
C ILE A 358 1.68 3.12 38.60
N VAL A 359 1.77 4.40 38.27
CA VAL A 359 2.27 4.87 36.97
C VAL A 359 3.44 5.84 37.15
N SER A 360 4.33 5.92 36.15
CA SER A 360 5.42 6.88 36.08
C SER A 360 5.67 7.30 34.63
N LEU A 361 6.41 8.38 34.41
CA LEU A 361 6.94 8.71 33.09
C LEU A 361 8.02 7.70 32.69
N ASN A 362 7.92 7.17 31.48
CA ASN A 362 9.01 6.42 30.84
C ASN A 362 10.08 7.38 30.28
N GLU A 363 11.14 6.84 29.69
CA GLU A 363 12.25 7.63 29.10
C GLU A 363 11.79 8.56 27.96
N GLU A 364 10.64 8.27 27.35
CA GLU A 364 10.01 9.05 26.29
C GLU A 364 9.02 10.11 26.83
N GLY A 365 8.89 10.24 28.16
CA GLY A 365 7.99 11.19 28.80
C GLY A 365 6.51 10.78 28.74
N ILE A 366 6.20 9.50 28.54
CA ILE A 366 4.84 8.96 28.48
C ILE A 366 4.47 8.34 29.82
N VAL A 367 3.25 8.61 30.31
CA VAL A 367 2.71 7.95 31.51
C VAL A 367 2.48 6.48 31.21
N THR A 368 3.14 5.62 31.99
CA THR A 368 3.08 4.16 31.82
C THR A 368 3.02 3.47 33.19
N PRO A 369 2.38 2.29 33.29
CA PRO A 369 2.41 1.51 34.52
C PRO A 369 3.84 1.12 34.90
N VAL A 370 4.20 1.29 36.17
CA VAL A 370 5.52 0.88 36.67
C VAL A 370 5.69 -0.63 36.70
N ASP A 371 4.57 -1.36 36.82
CA ASP A 371 4.47 -2.81 36.75
C ASP A 371 3.08 -3.24 36.27
N ARG A 372 2.84 -4.56 36.25
CA ARG A 372 1.55 -5.15 35.84
C ARG A 372 0.57 -5.36 37.01
N THR A 373 0.89 -4.87 38.20
CA THR A 373 0.09 -5.12 39.41
C THR A 373 -1.12 -4.20 39.44
N VAL A 374 -2.29 -4.78 39.72
CA VAL A 374 -3.55 -4.04 39.87
C VAL A 374 -4.04 -4.19 41.30
N TYR A 375 -4.28 -3.06 41.97
CA TYR A 375 -4.70 -3.01 43.36
C TYR A 375 -6.21 -2.79 43.44
N ARG A 376 -6.88 -3.42 44.41
CA ARG A 376 -8.35 -3.36 44.56
C ARG A 376 -8.81 -2.25 45.49
N ASN A 377 -7.88 -1.61 46.21
CA ASN A 377 -8.17 -0.45 47.05
C ASN A 377 -6.94 0.45 47.19
N LEU A 378 -7.19 1.69 47.62
CA LEU A 378 -6.18 2.74 47.72
C LEU A 378 -5.12 2.45 48.81
N GLU A 379 -5.49 1.72 49.87
CA GLU A 379 -4.59 1.37 50.97
C GLU A 379 -3.52 0.36 50.52
N GLN A 380 -3.90 -0.61 49.69
CA GLN A 380 -2.98 -1.60 49.12
C GLN A 380 -1.93 -0.96 48.21
N VAL A 381 -2.35 -0.05 47.32
CA VAL A 381 -1.43 0.62 46.39
C VAL A 381 -0.50 1.59 47.14
N ARG A 382 -0.99 2.32 48.14
CA ARG A 382 -0.15 3.19 48.98
C ARG A 382 0.82 2.40 49.85
N THR A 383 0.40 1.24 50.36
CA THR A 383 1.30 0.33 51.08
C THR A 383 2.43 -0.13 50.15
N ALA A 384 2.12 -0.51 48.92
CA ALA A 384 3.13 -0.89 47.92
C ALA A 384 4.10 0.25 47.59
N ILE A 385 3.61 1.49 47.45
CA ILE A 385 4.47 2.67 47.26
C ILE A 385 5.36 2.89 48.48
N SER A 386 4.82 2.80 49.71
CA SER A 386 5.57 3.04 50.95
C SER A 386 6.69 2.02 51.22
N GLN A 387 6.59 0.82 50.63
CA GLN A 387 7.63 -0.22 50.72
C GLN A 387 8.83 0.07 49.79
N LYS A 388 8.73 1.07 48.91
CA LYS A 388 9.77 1.48 47.97
C LYS A 388 10.32 2.85 48.38
N THR A 389 11.42 2.84 49.11
CA THR A 389 12.09 4.05 49.62
C THR A 389 12.57 5.00 48.52
N GLU A 390 12.73 4.47 47.30
CA GLU A 390 13.12 5.21 46.09
C GLU A 390 11.94 5.87 45.34
N TRP A 391 10.70 5.67 45.79
CA TRP A 391 9.50 6.24 45.15
C TRP A 391 8.96 7.44 45.92
N LYS A 392 8.53 8.45 45.15
CA LYS A 392 7.83 9.62 45.68
C LYS A 392 6.45 9.71 45.03
N GLU A 393 5.40 9.52 45.82
CA GLU A 393 4.01 9.70 45.37
C GLU A 393 3.77 11.17 44.97
N VAL A 394 3.27 11.38 43.76
CA VAL A 394 2.78 12.66 43.22
C VAL A 394 1.35 12.48 42.73
N LEU A 395 0.63 13.58 42.50
CA LEU A 395 -0.71 13.50 41.92
C LEU A 395 -0.64 13.03 40.46
N TYR A 396 -1.64 12.25 40.04
CA TYR A 396 -1.73 11.75 38.66
C TYR A 396 -1.80 12.89 37.65
N GLU A 397 -2.53 13.96 37.96
CA GLU A 397 -2.64 15.17 37.14
C GLU A 397 -1.27 15.83 36.89
N ASP A 398 -0.42 15.92 37.93
CA ASP A 398 0.93 16.51 37.80
C ASP A 398 1.80 15.69 36.85
N LEU A 399 1.68 14.36 36.91
CA LEU A 399 2.41 13.44 36.05
C LEU A 399 1.95 13.57 34.58
N ILE A 400 0.64 13.75 34.36
CA ILE A 400 0.05 13.97 33.03
C ILE A 400 0.49 15.32 32.45
N GLN A 401 0.51 16.38 33.25
CA GLN A 401 0.99 17.69 32.81
C GLN A 401 2.48 17.66 32.42
N GLU A 402 3.30 16.92 33.17
CA GLU A 402 4.71 16.71 32.85
C GLU A 402 4.89 15.89 31.56
N ALA A 403 4.05 14.87 31.33
CA ALA A 403 4.02 14.12 30.06
C ALA A 403 3.65 14.99 28.86
N MET A 404 2.61 15.81 29.01
CA MET A 404 2.15 16.73 27.97
C MET A 404 3.24 17.77 27.63
N LYS A 405 3.95 18.28 28.63
CA LYS A 405 5.06 19.22 28.41
C LYS A 405 6.20 18.59 27.60
N ASN A 406 6.56 17.34 27.90
CA ASN A 406 7.65 16.62 27.21
C ASN A 406 7.34 16.31 25.74
N GLN A 407 6.07 16.03 25.40
CA GLN A 407 5.66 15.81 24.00
C GLN A 407 5.71 17.08 23.14
N VAL A 408 5.64 18.27 23.75
CA VAL A 408 5.53 19.55 23.03
C VAL A 408 6.89 20.15 22.65
N GLU A 409 8.00 19.73 23.28
CA GLU A 409 9.34 20.32 23.08
C GLU A 409 10.19 19.66 21.96
N GLN A 410 9.78 18.55 21.34
CA GLN A 410 10.61 17.83 20.34
C GLN A 410 10.19 17.96 18.85
N VAL A 411 9.19 18.77 18.49
CA VAL A 411 8.72 18.84 17.08
C VAL A 411 9.54 19.84 16.25
N SER A 412 10.23 19.35 15.20
CA SER A 412 11.06 20.14 14.28
C SER A 412 10.59 20.01 12.82
N PHE A 413 10.60 21.12 12.07
CA PHE A 413 10.15 21.22 10.66
C PHE A 413 11.28 21.69 9.71
N PRO A 414 12.30 20.86 9.43
CA PRO A 414 13.53 21.28 8.73
C PRO A 414 13.35 21.67 7.26
N ASN A 415 12.25 21.29 6.61
CA ASN A 415 12.00 21.55 5.20
C ASN A 415 11.16 22.82 4.96
N LEU A 416 10.53 23.39 5.99
CA LEU A 416 9.79 24.65 5.92
C LEU A 416 10.73 25.84 6.13
N LYS A 417 11.69 25.99 5.22
CA LYS A 417 12.75 27.01 5.33
C LYS A 417 12.22 28.40 5.02
N GLN A 418 12.64 29.38 5.83
CA GLN A 418 12.36 30.81 5.54
C GLN A 418 12.87 31.26 4.17
N SER A 419 13.98 30.67 3.68
CA SER A 419 14.53 30.96 2.35
C SER A 419 13.60 30.60 1.20
N ASP A 420 12.70 29.63 1.39
CA ASP A 420 11.72 29.23 0.38
C ASP A 420 10.37 29.99 0.57
N GLY A 421 10.29 30.89 1.56
CA GLY A 421 9.14 31.76 1.85
C GLY A 421 8.25 31.29 3.00
N TRP A 422 8.58 30.16 3.65
CA TRP A 422 7.80 29.60 4.75
C TRP A 422 8.00 30.37 6.05
N ARG A 423 6.91 30.61 6.79
CA ARG A 423 6.95 31.10 8.18
C ARG A 423 5.95 30.35 9.04
N LEU A 424 6.32 30.10 10.29
CA LEU A 424 5.47 29.41 11.26
C LEU A 424 5.23 30.32 12.47
N ALA A 425 3.99 30.36 12.91
CA ALA A 425 3.59 30.92 14.21
C ALA A 425 2.93 29.80 15.02
N LYS A 426 3.25 29.70 16.31
CA LYS A 426 2.68 28.71 17.23
C LYS A 426 1.85 29.43 18.28
N GLU A 427 0.60 29.00 18.45
CA GLU A 427 -0.31 29.45 19.50
C GLU A 427 -0.91 28.22 20.17
N GLY A 428 -0.45 27.91 21.39
CA GLY A 428 -0.79 26.67 22.09
C GLY A 428 -0.39 25.43 21.29
N GLU A 429 -1.36 24.53 21.06
CA GLU A 429 -1.20 23.28 20.30
C GLU A 429 -1.29 23.45 18.77
N HIS A 430 -1.57 24.66 18.29
CA HIS A 430 -1.80 24.93 16.87
C HIS A 430 -0.66 25.73 16.25
N TYR A 431 -0.32 25.36 15.02
CA TYR A 431 0.60 26.06 14.15
C TYR A 431 -0.20 26.75 13.05
N THR A 432 0.16 27.99 12.78
CA THR A 432 -0.23 28.70 11.57
C THR A 432 1.00 28.83 10.67
N VAL A 433 0.92 28.24 9.49
CA VAL A 433 1.96 28.26 8.46
C VAL A 433 1.59 29.26 7.40
N TYR A 434 2.56 30.09 7.02
CA TYR A 434 2.45 31.11 5.99
C TYR A 434 3.43 30.81 4.87
N LEU A 435 3.05 31.14 3.65
CA LEU A 435 3.92 31.15 2.48
C LEU A 435 3.89 32.56 1.88
N ASP A 436 5.05 33.21 1.81
CA ASP A 436 5.21 34.59 1.30
C ASP A 436 4.27 35.63 1.97
N GLY A 437 3.87 35.37 3.22
CA GLY A 437 2.98 36.23 4.01
C GLY A 437 1.49 35.92 3.86
N GLU A 438 1.09 35.05 2.93
CA GLU A 438 -0.28 34.52 2.86
C GLU A 438 -0.44 33.33 3.80
N ARG A 439 -1.60 33.22 4.47
CA ARG A 439 -1.89 32.08 5.35
C ARG A 439 -2.07 30.83 4.50
N PHE A 440 -1.23 29.83 4.71
CA PHE A 440 -1.19 28.59 3.94
C PHE A 440 -1.96 27.46 4.63
N LEU A 441 -1.69 27.23 5.93
CA LEU A 441 -2.30 26.15 6.70
C LEU A 441 -2.43 26.56 8.16
N THR A 442 -3.49 26.13 8.83
CA THR A 442 -3.59 26.17 10.30
C THR A 442 -3.94 24.78 10.79
N GLY A 443 -3.22 24.27 11.79
CA GLY A 443 -3.43 22.91 12.28
C GLY A 443 -2.47 22.49 13.37
N THR A 444 -2.61 21.25 13.81
CA THR A 444 -1.71 20.64 14.81
C THR A 444 -0.32 20.39 14.23
N SER A 445 0.63 20.05 15.11
CA SER A 445 1.97 19.59 14.72
C SER A 445 1.93 18.51 13.62
N LYS A 446 0.99 17.56 13.70
CA LYS A 446 0.79 16.49 12.71
C LYS A 446 0.49 17.04 11.31
N LYS A 447 -0.38 18.05 11.19
CA LYS A 447 -0.70 18.69 9.89
C LYS A 447 0.50 19.45 9.31
N VAL A 448 1.29 20.09 10.17
CA VAL A 448 2.50 20.81 9.74
C VAL A 448 3.64 19.85 9.41
N GLN A 449 3.71 18.67 10.04
CA GLN A 449 4.68 17.63 9.70
C GLN A 449 4.45 17.08 8.29
N GLU A 450 3.20 16.89 7.89
CA GLU A 450 2.84 16.48 6.53
C GLU A 450 3.21 17.56 5.50
N LEU A 451 2.95 18.83 5.80
CA LEU A 451 3.41 19.94 4.97
C LEU A 451 4.95 19.98 4.87
N ASN A 452 5.64 19.77 5.99
CA ASN A 452 7.10 19.68 6.05
C ASN A 452 7.65 18.52 5.22
N ARG A 453 6.98 17.35 5.20
CA ARG A 453 7.36 16.23 4.34
C ARG A 453 7.29 16.64 2.87
N ARG A 454 6.15 17.17 2.43
CA ARG A 454 5.89 17.58 1.04
C ARG A 454 6.78 18.72 0.55
N ALA A 455 7.17 19.63 1.45
CA ALA A 455 8.14 20.68 1.16
C ALA A 455 9.57 20.11 1.01
N GLY A 456 9.88 18.99 1.67
CA GLY A 456 11.14 18.26 1.53
C GLY A 456 11.23 17.41 0.27
N GLU A 457 10.09 16.96 -0.25
CA GLU A 457 10.01 16.08 -1.41
C GLU A 457 10.23 16.79 -2.75
N GLY A 458 10.11 18.13 -2.82
CA GLY A 458 10.01 18.81 -4.10
C GLY A 458 10.93 20.00 -4.33
N LYS A 459 12.03 19.80 -5.09
CA LYS A 459 12.51 20.73 -6.12
C LYS A 459 12.65 19.95 -7.43
N HIS A 460 11.58 19.86 -8.22
CA HIS A 460 11.59 19.22 -9.54
C HIS A 460 11.29 20.26 -10.64
N PRO A 461 12.30 21.03 -11.10
CA PRO A 461 12.10 22.21 -11.97
C PRO A 461 11.39 21.89 -13.29
N MET A 462 11.57 20.68 -13.80
CA MET A 462 10.95 20.25 -15.05
C MET A 462 9.44 19.99 -14.89
N LEU A 463 9.04 19.43 -13.74
CA LEU A 463 7.62 19.13 -13.46
C LEU A 463 6.87 20.43 -13.14
N GLN A 464 7.50 21.33 -12.39
CA GLN A 464 7.00 22.69 -12.14
C GLN A 464 6.74 23.45 -13.45
N ARG A 465 7.71 23.44 -14.37
CA ARG A 465 7.57 24.09 -15.68
C ARG A 465 6.48 23.45 -16.53
N ALA A 466 6.43 22.12 -16.56
CA ALA A 466 5.40 21.39 -17.30
C ALA A 466 3.98 21.66 -16.76
N PHE A 467 3.82 21.65 -15.44
CA PHE A 467 2.57 21.97 -14.76
C PHE A 467 2.10 23.40 -15.08
N THR A 468 3.00 24.38 -14.90
CA THR A 468 2.70 25.80 -15.16
C THR A 468 2.33 26.02 -16.63
N ALA A 469 3.14 25.49 -17.55
CA ALA A 469 2.92 25.64 -18.99
C ALA A 469 1.60 25.00 -19.44
N LEU A 470 1.26 23.82 -18.94
CA LEU A 470 0.01 23.15 -19.28
C LEU A 470 -1.22 23.90 -18.74
N ARG A 471 -1.14 24.43 -17.51
CA ARG A 471 -2.23 25.24 -16.94
C ARG A 471 -2.48 26.49 -17.81
N GLU A 472 -1.40 27.21 -18.15
CA GLU A 472 -1.47 28.41 -18.99
C GLU A 472 -1.97 28.10 -20.41
N GLN A 473 -1.53 26.98 -21.01
CA GLN A 473 -2.00 26.54 -22.32
C GLN A 473 -3.50 26.27 -22.35
N GLN A 474 -4.06 25.72 -21.26
CA GLN A 474 -5.49 25.48 -21.12
C GLN A 474 -6.29 26.75 -20.75
N GLY A 475 -5.61 27.91 -20.62
CA GLY A 475 -6.23 29.16 -20.20
C GLY A 475 -6.79 29.11 -18.78
N MET A 476 -6.34 28.16 -17.95
CA MET A 476 -6.91 27.87 -16.64
C MET A 476 -6.36 28.85 -15.60
N SER A 477 -7.22 29.56 -14.89
CA SER A 477 -6.84 30.41 -13.76
C SER A 477 -6.29 29.61 -12.57
N LEU A 478 -5.66 30.27 -11.59
CA LEU A 478 -5.18 29.61 -10.38
C LEU A 478 -6.35 29.05 -9.55
N GLU A 479 -7.48 29.76 -9.55
CA GLU A 479 -8.71 29.39 -8.88
C GLU A 479 -9.34 28.15 -9.51
N GLU A 480 -9.45 28.11 -10.84
CA GLU A 480 -9.97 26.94 -11.56
C GLU A 480 -9.05 25.73 -11.40
N ALA A 481 -7.73 25.93 -11.40
CA ALA A 481 -6.78 24.84 -11.15
C ALA A 481 -6.93 24.30 -9.72
N ALA A 482 -7.07 25.18 -8.73
CA ALA A 482 -7.29 24.81 -7.34
C ALA A 482 -8.59 24.01 -7.17
N GLU A 483 -9.68 24.46 -7.81
CA GLU A 483 -10.98 23.78 -7.79
C GLU A 483 -10.90 22.37 -8.40
N LYS A 484 -10.31 22.24 -9.59
CA LYS A 484 -10.21 20.93 -10.28
C LYS A 484 -9.33 19.92 -9.55
N MET A 485 -8.35 20.40 -8.78
CA MET A 485 -7.44 19.56 -7.98
C MET A 485 -7.93 19.33 -6.55
N TYR A 486 -9.02 19.98 -6.14
CA TYR A 486 -9.50 20.05 -4.74
C TYR A 486 -8.42 20.51 -3.75
N VAL A 487 -7.62 21.51 -4.15
CA VAL A 487 -6.59 22.12 -3.30
C VAL A 487 -6.85 23.60 -3.09
N SER A 488 -6.08 24.25 -2.20
CA SER A 488 -6.17 25.69 -2.01
C SER A 488 -5.38 26.47 -3.06
N VAL A 489 -5.79 27.69 -3.40
CA VAL A 489 -5.02 28.57 -4.31
C VAL A 489 -3.56 28.78 -3.83
N PRO A 490 -3.28 29.00 -2.52
CA PRO A 490 -1.90 29.03 -2.02
C PRO A 490 -1.10 27.77 -2.32
N GLU A 491 -1.73 26.61 -2.36
CA GLU A 491 -1.09 25.33 -2.67
C GLU A 491 -0.70 25.22 -4.14
N VAL A 492 -1.56 25.70 -5.05
CA VAL A 492 -1.22 25.82 -6.48
C VAL A 492 -0.02 26.76 -6.67
N LYS A 493 -0.04 27.93 -6.03
CA LYS A 493 1.09 28.89 -6.06
C LYS A 493 2.39 28.27 -5.54
N ALA A 494 2.33 27.50 -4.45
CA ALA A 494 3.49 26.84 -3.85
C ALA A 494 4.12 25.81 -4.81
N VAL A 495 3.28 25.12 -5.59
CA VAL A 495 3.70 24.13 -6.58
C VAL A 495 4.30 24.81 -7.80
N GLU A 496 3.68 25.88 -8.30
CA GLU A 496 4.24 26.70 -9.38
C GLU A 496 5.55 27.39 -8.99
N LYS A 497 5.76 27.68 -7.70
CA LYS A 497 7.03 28.19 -7.16
C LYS A 497 8.08 27.08 -6.98
N GLY A 498 7.66 25.82 -7.00
CA GLY A 498 8.54 24.66 -6.81
C GLY A 498 9.03 24.50 -5.37
N VAL A 499 8.24 24.96 -4.39
CA VAL A 499 8.53 24.84 -2.95
C VAL A 499 7.62 23.83 -2.25
N LEU A 500 6.73 23.20 -3.02
CA LEU A 500 5.79 22.20 -2.55
C LEU A 500 5.45 21.22 -3.66
N GLN A 501 5.43 19.94 -3.34
CA GLN A 501 4.94 18.91 -4.25
C GLN A 501 3.42 18.74 -4.12
N LEU A 502 2.73 18.68 -5.27
CA LEU A 502 1.33 18.25 -5.33
C LEU A 502 1.22 16.80 -4.88
N GLN A 503 0.13 16.49 -4.17
CA GLN A 503 -0.21 15.10 -3.90
C GLN A 503 -0.51 14.36 -5.22
N PRO A 504 -0.20 13.06 -5.32
CA PRO A 504 -0.44 12.26 -6.52
C PRO A 504 -1.87 12.36 -7.05
N GLU A 505 -2.86 12.40 -6.16
CA GLU A 505 -4.29 12.47 -6.49
C GLU A 505 -4.63 13.82 -7.12
N SER A 506 -4.17 14.92 -6.52
CA SER A 506 -4.36 16.27 -7.07
C SER A 506 -3.64 16.45 -8.41
N LEU A 507 -2.44 15.86 -8.57
CA LEU A 507 -1.72 15.86 -9.83
C LEU A 507 -2.47 15.05 -10.92
N GLN A 508 -3.02 13.89 -10.57
CA GLN A 508 -3.81 13.07 -11.48
C GLN A 508 -5.09 13.80 -11.92
N LEU A 509 -5.77 14.48 -10.99
CA LEU A 509 -6.96 15.28 -11.29
C LEU A 509 -6.64 16.43 -12.24
N PHE A 510 -5.53 17.13 -12.02
CA PHE A 510 -5.04 18.16 -12.94
C PHE A 510 -4.77 17.59 -14.34
N CYS A 511 -4.04 16.48 -14.41
CA CYS A 511 -3.73 15.80 -15.67
C CYS A 511 -5.00 15.37 -16.42
N ASN A 512 -5.98 14.78 -15.71
CA ASN A 512 -7.27 14.41 -16.27
C ASN A 512 -8.04 15.63 -16.80
N ALA A 513 -8.06 16.72 -16.03
CA ALA A 513 -8.70 17.98 -16.41
C ALA A 513 -8.07 18.61 -17.67
N CYS A 514 -6.77 18.37 -17.89
CA CYS A 514 -6.03 18.85 -19.05
C CYS A 514 -5.95 17.82 -20.18
N GLY A 515 -6.52 16.62 -20.01
CA GLY A 515 -6.51 15.56 -21.01
C GLY A 515 -5.13 14.95 -21.28
N VAL A 516 -4.23 14.95 -20.29
CA VAL A 516 -2.87 14.40 -20.39
C VAL A 516 -2.65 13.31 -19.34
N SER A 517 -1.71 12.37 -19.59
CA SER A 517 -1.28 11.43 -18.55
C SER A 517 -0.25 12.08 -17.62
N VAL A 518 -0.19 11.60 -16.37
CA VAL A 518 0.82 12.04 -15.40
C VAL A 518 2.23 11.74 -15.90
N ASP A 519 2.46 10.61 -16.56
CA ASP A 519 3.76 10.27 -17.15
C ASP A 519 4.15 11.25 -18.26
N ALA A 520 3.21 11.64 -19.14
CA ALA A 520 3.48 12.63 -20.17
C ALA A 520 3.86 14.00 -19.59
N LEU A 521 3.23 14.39 -18.48
CA LEU A 521 3.56 15.62 -17.75
C LEU A 521 4.94 15.51 -17.07
N ARG A 522 5.23 14.38 -16.42
CA ARG A 522 6.51 14.10 -15.74
C ARG A 522 7.69 14.03 -16.71
N GLU A 523 7.49 13.48 -17.91
CA GLU A 523 8.50 13.39 -18.98
C GLU A 523 8.62 14.68 -19.80
N GLY A 524 7.79 15.69 -19.53
CA GLY A 524 7.79 16.95 -20.28
C GLY A 524 7.31 16.81 -21.74
N LYS A 525 6.67 15.70 -22.12
CA LYS A 525 6.12 15.47 -23.47
C LYS A 525 5.06 16.51 -23.85
N VAL A 526 4.33 17.01 -22.86
CA VAL A 526 3.34 18.08 -23.02
C VAL A 526 3.97 19.38 -23.51
N ILE A 527 5.19 19.68 -23.06
CA ILE A 527 5.96 20.87 -23.49
C ILE A 527 6.36 20.73 -24.97
N LYS A 528 6.73 19.54 -25.43
CA LYS A 528 7.09 19.28 -26.84
C LYS A 528 5.89 19.45 -27.78
N GLN A 529 4.71 19.01 -27.35
CA GLN A 529 3.48 19.09 -28.13
C GLN A 529 2.93 20.53 -28.19
N ALA A 530 2.97 21.26 -27.07
CA ALA A 530 2.67 22.69 -27.02
C ALA A 530 3.64 23.51 -27.88
N SER A 531 4.94 23.16 -27.87
CA SER A 531 5.95 23.80 -28.73
C SER A 531 5.68 23.56 -30.22
N ALA A 532 5.20 22.36 -30.59
CA ALA A 532 4.82 22.02 -31.96
C ALA A 532 3.54 22.73 -32.42
N ASP A 533 2.54 22.88 -31.56
CA ASP A 533 1.30 23.62 -31.88
C ASP A 533 1.53 25.13 -31.93
N GLN A 534 2.38 25.69 -31.05
CA GLN A 534 2.84 27.09 -31.14
C GLN A 534 3.67 27.34 -32.41
N LEU A 535 4.50 26.38 -32.83
CA LEU A 535 5.21 26.43 -34.11
C LEU A 535 4.23 26.39 -35.29
N LYS A 536 3.23 25.50 -35.27
CA LYS A 536 2.18 25.46 -36.30
C LYS A 536 1.37 26.75 -36.36
N GLU A 537 1.02 27.33 -35.21
CA GLU A 537 0.30 28.60 -35.16
C GLU A 537 1.17 29.76 -35.64
N GLY A 538 2.46 29.77 -35.28
CA GLY A 538 3.46 30.71 -35.80
C GLY A 538 3.62 30.60 -37.31
N ILE A 539 3.72 29.37 -37.84
CA ILE A 539 3.76 29.10 -39.29
C ILE A 539 2.48 29.59 -39.95
N ASN A 540 1.30 29.24 -39.43
CA ASN A 540 0.02 29.69 -39.97
C ASN A 540 -0.13 31.22 -39.98
N LYS A 541 0.37 31.90 -38.95
CA LYS A 541 0.38 33.36 -38.87
C LYS A 541 1.32 33.98 -39.91
N MET A 542 2.51 33.39 -40.08
CA MET A 542 3.47 33.79 -41.11
C MET A 542 2.91 33.55 -42.52
N THR A 543 2.23 32.42 -42.77
CA THR A 543 1.55 32.12 -44.04
C THR A 543 0.47 33.15 -44.34
N ARG A 544 -0.41 33.49 -43.37
CA ARG A 544 -1.40 34.56 -43.56
C ARG A 544 -0.78 35.92 -43.86
N GLN A 545 0.37 36.20 -43.25
CA GLN A 545 1.11 37.43 -43.51
C GLN A 545 1.70 37.43 -44.92
N ILE A 546 2.20 36.29 -45.41
CA ILE A 546 2.61 36.11 -46.82
C ILE A 546 1.42 36.35 -47.74
N ASP A 547 0.27 35.69 -47.52
CA ASP A 547 -0.94 35.86 -48.33
C ASP A 547 -1.38 37.34 -48.39
N GLN A 548 -1.30 38.06 -47.27
CA GLN A 548 -1.64 39.48 -47.23
C GLN A 548 -0.64 40.35 -48.01
N LEU A 549 0.65 40.02 -47.94
CA LEU A 549 1.69 40.71 -48.69
C LEU A 549 1.57 40.43 -50.20
N GLU A 550 1.27 39.20 -50.60
CA GLU A 550 1.01 38.82 -51.99
C GLU A 550 -0.24 39.49 -52.54
N ASN A 551 -1.31 39.59 -51.76
CA ASN A 551 -2.52 40.32 -52.14
C ASN A 551 -2.24 41.83 -52.31
N ASN A 552 -1.46 42.44 -51.41
CA ASN A 552 -1.05 43.84 -51.53
C ASN A 552 -0.13 44.06 -52.74
N GLN A 553 0.77 43.12 -53.01
CA GLN A 553 1.64 43.14 -54.20
C GLN A 553 0.81 43.04 -55.48
N THR A 554 -0.12 42.10 -55.55
CA THR A 554 -1.03 41.90 -56.70
C THR A 554 -1.86 43.15 -56.93
N TYR A 555 -2.45 43.73 -55.88
CA TYR A 555 -3.21 44.98 -55.97
C TYR A 555 -2.37 46.15 -56.52
N LEU A 556 -1.12 46.28 -56.04
CA LEU A 556 -0.22 47.33 -56.54
C LEU A 556 0.21 47.05 -57.99
N GLN A 557 0.48 45.80 -58.37
CA GLN A 557 0.77 45.41 -59.76
C GLN A 557 -0.40 45.73 -60.69
N GLU A 558 -1.63 45.43 -60.28
CA GLU A 558 -2.85 45.77 -61.02
C GLU A 558 -3.03 47.29 -61.17
N ILE A 559 -2.72 48.09 -60.15
CA ILE A 559 -2.73 49.56 -60.25
C ILE A 559 -1.68 50.03 -61.27
N VAL A 560 -0.47 49.48 -61.22
CA VAL A 560 0.61 49.82 -62.14
C VAL A 560 0.23 49.48 -63.59
N GLU A 561 -0.36 48.31 -63.84
CA GLU A 561 -0.83 47.89 -65.16
C GLU A 561 -2.04 48.73 -65.64
N ARG A 562 -2.98 49.04 -64.76
CA ARG A 562 -4.22 49.77 -65.09
C ARG A 562 -3.98 51.25 -65.43
N TYR A 563 -3.02 51.89 -64.76
CA TYR A 563 -2.82 53.34 -64.90
C TYR A 563 -1.70 53.73 -65.86
N GLY A 564 -0.88 52.80 -66.35
CA GLY A 564 -0.14 52.89 -67.62
C GLY A 564 0.55 54.21 -68.01
N LEU A 565 0.92 55.09 -67.07
CA LEU A 565 1.34 56.45 -67.38
C LEU A 565 2.60 56.81 -66.59
N GLU A 566 3.66 57.05 -67.37
CA GLU A 566 4.93 57.76 -67.15
C GLU A 566 5.60 57.70 -65.76
N ALA A 567 6.92 57.47 -65.76
CA ALA A 567 7.74 57.28 -64.56
C ALA A 567 7.54 58.40 -63.52
N SER A 568 6.64 58.16 -62.57
CA SER A 568 6.36 59.04 -61.45
C SER A 568 7.12 58.57 -60.20
N PRO A 569 7.49 59.49 -59.29
CA PRO A 569 8.11 59.13 -58.00
C PRO A 569 7.30 58.10 -57.22
N GLU A 570 5.97 58.16 -57.32
CA GLU A 570 5.02 57.26 -56.68
C GLU A 570 5.06 55.85 -57.28
N LEU A 571 5.26 55.73 -58.60
CA LEU A 571 5.45 54.44 -59.28
C LEU A 571 6.77 53.78 -58.86
N GLU A 572 7.85 54.55 -58.77
CA GLU A 572 9.13 54.04 -58.29
C GLU A 572 9.08 53.67 -56.80
N GLU A 573 8.29 54.39 -56.00
CA GLU A 573 8.03 54.01 -54.61
C GLU A 573 7.19 52.72 -54.51
N ALA A 574 6.17 52.56 -55.38
CA ALA A 574 5.37 51.34 -55.45
C ALA A 574 6.23 50.12 -55.85
N LYS A 575 7.10 50.25 -56.87
CA LYS A 575 8.06 49.20 -57.26
C LYS A 575 9.03 48.86 -56.14
N ARG A 576 9.53 49.85 -55.39
CA ARG A 576 10.39 49.61 -54.21
C ARG A 576 9.64 48.86 -53.10
N LYS A 577 8.37 49.20 -52.86
CA LYS A 577 7.53 48.51 -51.86
C LYS A 577 7.26 47.07 -52.27
N ILE A 578 6.97 46.82 -53.54
CA ILE A 578 6.82 45.46 -54.09
C ILE A 578 8.10 44.64 -53.90
N ALA A 579 9.27 45.16 -54.29
CA ALA A 579 10.55 44.46 -54.09
C ALA A 579 10.89 44.23 -52.60
N ALA A 580 10.46 45.13 -51.72
CA ALA A 580 10.61 44.96 -50.27
C ALA A 580 9.71 43.85 -49.72
N TYR A 581 8.50 43.71 -50.26
CA TYR A 581 7.58 42.63 -49.91
C TYR A 581 8.08 41.28 -50.41
N GLU A 582 8.56 41.16 -51.66
CA GLU A 582 9.17 39.93 -52.18
C GLU A 582 10.35 39.47 -51.30
N LYS A 583 11.21 40.41 -50.89
CA LYS A 583 12.34 40.11 -49.98
C LYS A 583 11.88 39.73 -48.56
N SER A 584 10.71 40.18 -48.13
CA SER A 584 10.14 39.84 -46.83
C SER A 584 9.46 38.46 -46.87
N ILE A 585 8.75 38.15 -47.96
CA ILE A 585 8.15 36.84 -48.22
C ILE A 585 9.25 35.78 -48.27
N GLY A 586 10.27 35.96 -49.11
CA GLY A 586 11.36 34.98 -49.21
C GLY A 586 12.16 34.78 -47.92
N ARG A 587 12.28 35.80 -47.06
CA ARG A 587 12.86 35.63 -45.71
C ARG A 587 11.97 34.80 -44.79
N THR A 588 10.66 35.03 -44.84
CA THR A 588 9.67 34.33 -44.03
C THR A 588 9.57 32.86 -44.47
N GLU A 589 9.56 32.60 -45.78
CA GLU A 589 9.61 31.24 -46.36
C GLU A 589 10.92 30.51 -45.99
N SER A 590 12.06 31.20 -46.03
CA SER A 590 13.34 30.63 -45.59
C SER A 590 13.34 30.26 -44.11
N MET A 591 12.69 31.05 -43.25
CA MET A 591 12.54 30.74 -41.82
C MET A 591 11.63 29.53 -41.59
N ILE A 592 10.55 29.39 -42.38
CA ILE A 592 9.67 28.23 -42.34
C ILE A 592 10.41 26.96 -42.79
N ASN A 593 11.20 27.03 -43.87
CA ASN A 593 11.95 25.90 -44.41
C ASN A 593 13.15 25.48 -43.54
N GLN A 594 13.73 26.39 -42.74
CA GLN A 594 14.81 26.04 -41.79
C GLN A 594 14.29 25.38 -40.51
N ALA A 595 13.01 25.55 -40.18
CA ALA A 595 12.41 24.96 -38.99
C ALA A 595 12.19 23.43 -39.08
N SER A 596 12.43 22.79 -40.25
CA SER A 596 11.91 21.46 -40.56
C SER A 596 12.93 20.31 -40.60
N THR A 597 14.01 20.29 -39.81
CA THR A 597 14.81 19.05 -39.74
C THR A 597 15.42 18.75 -38.38
N GLU A 598 15.91 19.73 -37.63
CA GLU A 598 16.53 19.47 -36.32
C GLU A 598 15.55 19.52 -35.13
N GLN A 599 14.45 20.28 -35.24
CA GLN A 599 13.40 20.35 -34.21
C GLN A 599 12.36 19.22 -34.29
N ILE A 600 12.34 18.46 -35.39
CA ILE A 600 11.38 17.36 -35.59
C ILE A 600 11.82 16.09 -34.84
N LEU A 601 13.11 15.97 -34.50
CA LEU A 601 13.70 14.81 -33.83
C LEU A 601 13.95 14.98 -32.31
N ALA A 602 13.92 16.20 -31.79
CA ALA A 602 14.11 16.50 -30.37
C ALA A 602 12.76 16.71 -29.68
#